data_AF-A0A965FKQ9-F1
#
_entry.id   AF-A0A965FKQ9-F1
#
_cell.length_a   1.000
_cell.length_b   1.000
_cell.length_c   1.000
_cell.angle_alpha   90.00
_cell.angle_beta   90.00
_cell.angle_gamma   90.00
#
_symmetry.space_group_name_H-M   'P 1'
#
loop_
_entity.id
_entity.type
_entity.pdbx_description
1 polymer ?
#
loop_
_entity_poly.entity_id
_entity_poly.type
_entity_poly.pdbx_seq_one_letter_code
_entity_poly.pdbx_strand_id
1 'polypeptide(L)' 'MEDTILKFEFTIQETNTILTALQELPAKIANPLSTKIQQQAQPQLPKPEVEQPSLEVVK' A
#
# COMPACT_ATOMS: atom_id res chain seq x y z
N MET A 1 16.83 23.71 0.83
CA MET A 1 17.44 22.48 0.27
C MET A 1 16.30 21.74 -0.38
N GLU A 2 16.40 21.40 -1.66
CA GLU A 2 15.37 20.57 -2.29
C GLU A 2 15.41 19.18 -1.64
N ASP A 3 14.24 18.67 -1.24
CA ASP A 3 14.13 17.35 -0.62
C ASP A 3 14.53 16.29 -1.67
N THR A 4 15.69 15.68 -1.47
CA THR A 4 16.15 14.58 -2.32
C THR A 4 15.24 13.37 -2.12
N ILE A 5 14.58 12.92 -3.19
CA ILE A 5 13.65 11.77 -3.14
C ILE A 5 14.44 10.47 -3.34
N LEU A 6 14.32 9.55 -2.39
CA LEU A 6 14.88 8.20 -2.48
C LEU A 6 13.79 7.19 -2.88
N LYS A 7 14.18 6.18 -3.66
CA LYS A 7 13.33 5.04 -4.02
C LYS A 7 13.86 3.80 -3.33
N PHE A 8 12.98 3.04 -2.70
CA PHE A 8 13.29 1.79 -2.02
C PHE A 8 12.32 0.72 -2.49
N GLU A 9 12.79 -0.52 -2.57
CA GLU A 9 11.96 -1.69 -2.86
C GLU A 9 11.76 -2.47 -1.57
N PHE A 10 10.50 -2.78 -1.26
CA PHE A 10 10.10 -3.54 -0.09
C PHE A 10 9.07 -4.57 -0.50
N THR A 11 9.07 -5.71 0.17
CA THR A 11 7.97 -6.67 0.10
C THR A 11 6.71 -6.10 0.76
N ILE A 12 5.56 -6.72 0.48
CA ILE A 12 4.28 -6.38 1.16
C ILE A 12 4.44 -6.53 2.68
N GLN A 13 5.12 -7.58 3.13
CA GLN A 13 5.35 -7.83 4.56
C GLN A 13 6.19 -6.73 5.20
N GLU A 14 7.30 -6.33 4.59
CA GLU A 14 8.17 -5.26 5.11
C GLU A 14 7.44 -3.92 5.12
N THR A 15 6.67 -3.62 4.07
CA THR A 15 5.86 -2.40 3.99
C THR A 15 4.83 -2.34 5.13
N ASN A 16 4.13 -3.44 5.39
CA ASN A 16 3.17 -3.53 6.50
C ASN A 16 3.86 -3.43 7.88
N THR A 17 5.07 -3.98 8.00
CA THR A 17 5.88 -3.87 9.22
C THR A 17 6.25 -2.41 9.48
N ILE A 18 6.69 -1.68 8.46
CA ILE A 18 7.00 -0.25 8.54
C ILE A 18 5.74 0.55 8.93
N LEU A 19 4.60 0.30 8.27
CA LEU A 19 3.33 0.96 8.59
C LEU A 19 2.91 0.72 10.04
N THR A 20 3.11 -0.49 10.56
CA THR A 20 2.84 -0.80 11.97
C THR A 20 3.78 -0.03 12.89
N ALA A 21 5.09 -0.02 12.61
CA ALA A 21 6.05 0.72 13.40
C ALA A 21 5.78 2.25 13.42
N LEU A 22 5.24 2.81 12.33
CA LEU A 22 4.85 4.22 12.28
C LEU A 22 3.72 4.55 13.28
N GLN A 23 2.87 3.60 13.65
CA GLN A 23 1.77 3.83 14.61
C GLN A 23 2.26 4.11 16.04
N GLU A 24 3.51 3.76 16.35
CA GLU A 24 4.15 4.07 17.64
C GLU A 24 4.55 5.56 17.76
N LEU A 25 4.48 6.32 16.66
CA LEU A 25 4.81 7.74 16.63
C LEU A 25 3.56 8.62 16.80
N PRO A 26 3.71 9.89 17.23
CA PRO A 26 2.58 10.82 17.26
C PRO A 26 1.90 10.93 15.89
N ALA A 27 0.56 10.91 15.88
CA ALA A 27 -0.25 10.86 14.64
C ALA A 27 0.11 11.96 13.63
N LYS A 28 0.47 13.16 14.10
CA LYS A 28 0.89 14.27 13.24
C LYS A 28 2.15 13.98 12.39
N ILE A 29 3.01 13.06 12.85
CA ILE A 29 4.22 12.61 12.16
C ILE A 29 3.91 11.35 11.34
N ALA A 30 3.20 10.39 11.95
CA ALA A 30 2.92 9.08 11.36
C ALA A 30 1.98 9.15 10.16
N ASN A 31 0.89 9.92 10.25
CA ASN A 31 -0.20 9.90 9.26
C ASN A 31 0.26 10.36 7.87
N PRO A 32 1.01 11.47 7.71
CA PRO A 32 1.49 11.89 6.40
C PRO A 32 2.39 10.85 5.73
N LEU A 33 3.25 10.18 6.51
CA LEU A 33 4.14 9.12 6.01
C LEU A 33 3.36 7.86 5.63
N SER A 34 2.44 7.44 6.48
CA SER A 34 1.59 6.26 6.25
C SER A 34 0.75 6.41 4.99
N THR A 35 0.10 7.56 4.83
CA THR A 35 -0.66 7.90 3.61
C THR A 35 0.23 7.87 2.37
N LYS A 36 1.44 8.44 2.45
CA LYS A 36 2.38 8.46 1.32
C LYS A 36 2.85 7.06 0.92
N ILE A 37 3.13 6.19 1.90
CA ILE A 37 3.49 4.78 1.66
C ILE A 37 2.33 4.05 0.99
N GLN A 38 1.11 4.19 1.53
CA GLN A 38 -0.09 3.56 0.98
C GLN A 38 -0.36 4.00 -0.47
N GLN A 39 -0.25 5.31 -0.76
CA GLN A 39 -0.43 5.84 -2.11
C GLN A 39 0.59 5.29 -3.11
N GLN A 40 1.85 5.10 -2.69
CA GLN A 40 2.88 4.52 -3.54
C GLN A 40 2.68 3.01 -3.74
N ALA A 41 2.20 2.30 -2.71
CA ALA A 41 1.99 0.85 -2.75
C ALA A 41 0.72 0.45 -3.52
N GLN A 42 -0.36 1.22 -3.44
CA GLN A 42 -1.66 0.90 -4.03
C GLN A 42 -1.62 0.43 -5.51
N PRO A 43 -0.89 1.08 -6.44
CA PRO A 43 -0.83 0.63 -7.83
C PRO A 43 0.02 -0.64 -8.04
N GLN A 44 0.83 -1.04 -7.05
CA GLN A 44 1.71 -2.20 -7.09
C GLN A 44 1.06 -3.46 -6.50
N LEU A 45 -0.05 -3.29 -5.76
CA LEU A 45 -0.77 -4.42 -5.19
C LEU A 45 -1.38 -5.28 -6.30
N PRO A 46 -1.42 -6.61 -6.12
CA PRO A 46 -2.16 -7.49 -7.02
C PRO A 46 -3.58 -6.95 -7.17
N LYS A 47 -4.04 -6.79 -8.41
CA LYS A 47 -5.44 -6.44 -8.65
C LYS A 47 -6.26 -7.62 -8.11
N PRO A 48 -7.29 -7.39 -7.27
CA PRO A 48 -8.21 -8.45 -6.94
C PRO A 48 -8.73 -9.02 -8.26
N GLU A 49 -8.59 -10.34 -8.43
CA GLU A 49 -9.20 -11.02 -9.56
C GLU A 49 -10.68 -10.67 -9.53
N VAL A 50 -11.15 -10.03 -10.60
CA VAL A 50 -12.58 -9.81 -10.80
C VAL A 50 -13.19 -11.20 -10.80
N GLU A 51 -13.93 -11.57 -9.76
CA GLU A 51 -14.79 -12.75 -9.78
C GLU A 51 -15.69 -12.58 -11.01
N GLN A 52 -15.37 -13.28 -12.09
CA GLN A 52 -16.23 -13.32 -13.26
C GLN A 52 -17.55 -13.93 -12.79
N PRO A 53 -18.70 -13.25 -12.96
CA PRO A 53 -19.97 -13.91 -12.73
C PRO A 53 -20.01 -15.09 -13.71
N SER A 54 -20.08 -16.30 -13.16
CA SER A 54 -20.35 -17.51 -13.92
C SER A 54 -21.64 -17.28 -14.70
N LEU A 55 -21.51 -17.03 -16.00
CA LEU A 55 -22.61 -17.18 -16.94
C LEU A 55 -22.91 -18.67 -17.00
N GLU A 56 -23.73 -19.16 -16.07
CA GLU A 56 -24.36 -20.46 -16.23
C GLU A 56 -25.30 -20.37 -17.43
N VAL A 57 -24.78 -20.95 -18.52
CA VAL A 57 -25.44 -21.22 -19.78
C VAL A 57 -26.71 -22.03 -19.52
N VAL A 58 -27.84 -21.42 -19.88
CA VAL A 58 -29.01 -22.01 -20.54
C VAL A 58 -29.09 -23.54 -20.50
N LYS A 59 -30.06 -24.07 -19.75
CA LYS A 59 -30.89 -25.20 -20.17
C LYS A 59 -32.34 -24.98 -19.76
#